data_AF-A0A2V3PPY3-F1
#
_entry.id   AF-A0A2V3PPY3-F1
#
_cell.length_a   1.000
_cell.length_b   1.000
_cell.length_c   1.000
_cell.angle_alpha   90.00
_cell.angle_beta   90.00
_cell.angle_gamma   90.00
#
_symmetry.space_group_name_H-M   'P 1'
#
loop_
_entity.id
_entity.type
_entity.pdbx_description
1 polymer ?
#
loop_
_entity_poly.entity_id
_entity_poly.type
_entity_poly.pdbx_seq_one_letter_code
_entity_poly.pdbx_strand_id
1 'polypeptide(L)' 'MKKAGIQNHPRDTKGFHLFRHHLATSLLEEGVEQPVISRTLGHQSPESLDTYLGADFIHLKECALSINYFPVREEVFNGI' A
#
# COMPACT_ATOMS: atom_id res chain seq x y z
N MET A 1 20.09 5.09 -0.52
CA MET A 1 19.27 5.52 -1.67
C MET A 1 20.10 6.02 -2.84
N LYS A 2 20.91 7.09 -2.72
CA LYS A 2 21.75 7.61 -3.83
C LYS A 2 22.66 6.56 -4.50
N LYS A 3 23.31 5.67 -3.73
CA LYS A 3 24.12 4.55 -4.27
C LYS A 3 23.30 3.53 -5.07
N ALA A 4 22.00 3.42 -4.78
CA ALA A 4 21.06 2.54 -5.48
C ALA A 4 20.30 3.29 -6.60
N GLY A 5 20.71 4.51 -6.96
CA GLY A 5 20.06 5.31 -8.01
C GLY A 5 18.70 5.92 -7.62
N ILE A 6 18.28 5.80 -6.36
CA ILE A 6 16.97 6.30 -5.91
C ILE A 6 17.06 7.81 -5.66
N GLN A 7 16.22 8.57 -6.36
CA GLN A 7 16.10 10.03 -6.17
C GLN A 7 15.49 10.34 -4.80
N ASN A 8 15.93 11.44 -4.19
CA ASN A 8 15.48 11.88 -2.88
C ASN A 8 15.13 13.35 -2.93
N HIS A 9 13.85 13.68 -2.82
CA HIS A 9 13.37 15.03 -2.66
C HIS A 9 13.41 15.43 -1.17
N PRO A 10 13.32 16.75 -0.87
CA PRO A 10 13.34 17.24 0.52
C PRO A 10 12.20 16.72 1.40
N ARG A 11 11.04 16.37 0.82
CA ARG A 11 9.87 15.83 1.55
C ARG A 11 9.78 14.32 1.58
N ASP A 12 10.67 13.60 0.90
CA ASP A 12 10.60 12.15 0.85
C ASP A 12 10.91 11.56 2.23
N THR A 13 10.10 10.60 2.65
CA THR A 13 10.34 9.84 3.87
C THR A 13 11.64 9.06 3.73
N LYS A 14 12.58 9.27 4.65
CA LYS A 14 13.90 8.64 4.65
C LYS A 14 14.08 7.77 5.89
N GLY A 15 14.84 6.69 5.73
CA GLY A 15 15.25 5.84 6.85
C GLY A 15 14.44 4.55 6.97
N PHE A 16 14.56 3.91 8.14
CA PHE A 16 14.08 2.54 8.37
C PHE A 16 12.55 2.40 8.28
N HIS A 17 11.81 3.47 8.56
CA HIS A 17 10.35 3.47 8.44
C HIS A 17 9.89 3.06 7.03
N LEU A 18 10.60 3.49 5.98
CA LEU A 18 10.26 3.12 4.61
C LEU A 18 10.42 1.62 4.36
N PHE A 19 11.48 1.02 4.90
CA PHE A 19 11.70 -0.43 4.80
C PHE A 19 10.66 -1.21 5.60
N ARG A 20 10.34 -0.75 6.82
CA ARG A 20 9.28 -1.36 7.64
C ARG A 20 7.93 -1.31 6.92
N HIS A 21 7.62 -0.16 6.31
CA HIS A 21 6.41 0.03 5.54
C HIS A 21 6.35 -0.92 4.35
N HIS A 22 7.42 -0.94 3.52
CA HIS A 22 7.50 -1.82 2.37
C HIS A 22 7.39 -3.30 2.76
N LEU A 23 8.07 -3.74 3.83
CA LEU A 23 7.97 -5.11 4.33
C LEU A 23 6.53 -5.46 4.74
N ALA A 24 5.86 -4.58 5.49
CA ALA A 24 4.49 -4.80 5.93
C ALA A 24 3.52 -4.90 4.75
N THR A 25 3.60 -3.96 3.80
CA THR A 25 2.70 -3.91 2.64
C THR A 25 2.91 -5.10 1.71
N SER A 26 4.15 -5.50 1.45
CA SER A 26 4.42 -6.67 0.60
C SER A 26 3.95 -7.98 1.22
N LEU A 27 4.02 -8.13 2.54
CA LEU A 27 3.48 -9.32 3.21
C LEU A 27 1.94 -9.33 3.19
N LEU A 28 1.30 -8.16 3.29
CA LEU A 28 -0.15 -8.03 3.15
C LEU A 28 -0.61 -8.39 1.73
N GLU A 29 0.06 -7.86 0.72
CA GLU A 29 -0.21 -8.14 -0.70
C GLU A 29 -0.08 -9.63 -1.05
N GLU A 30 0.85 -10.35 -0.41
CA GLU A 30 1.03 -11.80 -0.56
C GLU A 30 0.04 -12.64 0.28
N GLY A 31 -0.89 -11.99 1.01
CA GLY A 31 -1.92 -12.65 1.79
C GLY A 31 -1.42 -13.32 3.08
N VAL A 32 -0.27 -12.88 3.62
CA VAL A 32 0.25 -13.41 4.89
C VAL A 32 -0.66 -12.98 6.05
N GLU A 33 -0.94 -13.91 6.96
CA GLU A 33 -1.83 -13.63 8.09
C GLU A 33 -1.31 -12.49 8.99
N GLN A 34 -2.20 -11.57 9.36
CA GLN A 34 -1.90 -10.40 10.20
C GLN A 34 -1.09 -10.72 11.49
N PRO A 35 -1.36 -11.81 12.25
CA PRO A 35 -0.55 -12.15 13.42
C PRO A 35 0.92 -12.47 13.08
N VAL A 36 1.18 -13.07 11.91
CA VAL A 36 2.53 -13.40 11.44
C VAL A 36 3.28 -12.13 11.05
N ILE A 37 2.64 -11.24 10.31
CA ILE A 37 3.23 -9.94 9.93
C ILE A 37 3.54 -9.13 11.19
N SER A 38 2.59 -9.04 12.11
CA SER A 38 2.75 -8.27 13.36
C SER A 38 3.92 -8.78 14.20
N ARG A 39 4.06 -10.11 14.34
CA ARG A 39 5.20 -10.71 15.03
C ARG A 39 6.52 -10.43 14.30
N THR A 40 6.52 -10.49 12.97
CA THR A 40 7.70 -10.18 12.13
C THR A 40 8.15 -8.73 12.31
N LEU A 41 7.21 -7.80 12.42
CA LEU A 41 7.47 -6.38 12.64
C LEU A 41 7.77 -6.05 14.11
N GLY A 42 7.57 -7.00 15.03
CA GLY A 42 7.72 -6.78 16.47
C GLY A 42 6.61 -5.89 17.06
N HIS A 43 5.43 -5.88 16.45
CA HIS A 43 4.26 -5.19 16.99
C HIS A 43 3.61 -6.05 18.08
N GLN A 44 3.13 -5.39 19.14
CA GLN A 44 2.43 -6.06 20.25
C GLN A 44 0.98 -6.43 19.89
N SER A 45 0.35 -5.68 18.98
CA SER A 45 -1.05 -5.84 18.62
C SER A 45 -1.20 -5.90 17.08
N PRO A 46 -1.99 -6.85 16.54
CA PRO A 46 -2.24 -6.94 15.11
C PRO A 46 -2.90 -5.72 14.48
N GLU A 47 -3.70 -4.99 15.26
CA GLU A 47 -4.39 -3.76 14.85
C GLU A 47 -3.41 -2.65 14.43
N SER A 48 -2.15 -2.72 14.87
CA SER A 48 -1.12 -1.80 14.39
C SER A 48 -0.83 -1.92 12.88
N LEU A 49 -1.31 -3.00 12.23
CA LEU A 49 -1.21 -3.16 10.78
C LEU A 49 -2.16 -2.25 9.99
N ASP A 50 -3.16 -1.66 10.65
CA ASP A 50 -4.15 -0.77 10.01
C ASP A 50 -3.48 0.40 9.26
N THR A 51 -2.32 0.86 9.73
CA THR A 51 -1.54 1.93 9.08
C THR A 51 -0.95 1.52 7.72
N TYR A 52 -0.87 0.22 7.41
CA TYR A 52 -0.36 -0.32 6.15
C TYR A 52 -1.46 -0.78 5.20
N LEU A 53 -2.68 -1.05 5.68
CA LEU A 53 -3.80 -1.54 4.86
C LEU A 53 -4.13 -0.59 3.69
N GLY A 54 -3.97 0.73 3.90
CA GLY A 54 -4.18 1.72 2.84
C GLY A 54 -3.22 1.60 1.65
N ALA A 55 -2.13 0.85 1.79
CA ALA A 55 -1.14 0.62 0.75
C ALA A 55 -1.22 -0.79 0.15
N ASP A 56 -2.07 -1.69 0.66
CA ASP A 56 -2.37 -2.99 0.06
C ASP A 56 -3.32 -2.81 -1.13
N PHE A 57 -2.78 -2.32 -2.25
CA PHE A 57 -3.57 -1.95 -3.41
C PHE A 57 -4.27 -3.16 -4.04
N ILE A 58 -3.67 -4.34 -3.94
CA ILE A 58 -4.21 -5.59 -4.50
C ILE A 58 -5.57 -5.89 -3.86
N HIS A 59 -5.61 -6.02 -2.53
CA HIS A 59 -6.86 -6.34 -1.83
C HIS A 59 -7.81 -5.15 -1.74
N LEU A 60 -7.31 -3.91 -1.68
CA LEU A 60 -8.18 -2.71 -1.76
C LEU A 60 -8.99 -2.68 -3.05
N LYS A 61 -8.42 -3.12 -4.17
CA LYS A 61 -9.12 -3.19 -5.46
C LYS A 61 -10.25 -4.23 -5.46
N GLU A 62 -10.11 -5.30 -4.69
CA GLU A 62 -11.17 -6.31 -4.54
C GLU A 62 -12.38 -5.76 -3.78
N CYS A 63 -12.15 -4.87 -2.82
CA CYS A 63 -13.19 -4.16 -2.09
C CYS A 63 -13.80 -2.99 -2.88
N ALA A 64 -13.19 -2.58 -4.01
CA ALA A 64 -13.64 -1.43 -4.77
C ALA A 64 -14.92 -1.73 -5.55
N LEU A 65 -15.85 -0.77 -5.54
CA LEU A 65 -17.04 -0.86 -6.38
C LEU A 65 -16.65 -0.77 -7.86
N SER A 66 -17.16 -1.71 -8.67
CA SER A 66 -16.93 -1.68 -10.10
C SER A 66 -17.66 -0.51 -10.75
N ILE A 67 -16.93 0.28 -11.54
CA ILE A 67 -17.50 1.33 -12.38
C ILE A 67 -18.38 0.78 -13.51
N ASN A 68 -18.31 -0.53 -13.80
CA ASN A 68 -19.14 -1.17 -14.83
C ASN A 68 -20.64 -1.05 -14.54
N TYR A 69 -21.02 -0.88 -13.26
CA TYR A 69 -22.41 -0.64 -12.87
C TYR A 69 -22.86 0.82 -13.09
N PHE A 70 -21.93 1.73 -13.41
CA PHE A 70 -22.16 3.16 -13.57
C PHE A 70 -21.52 3.65 -14.88
N PRO A 71 -22.05 3.26 -16.04
CA PRO A 71 -21.47 3.63 -17.34
C PRO A 71 -21.44 5.16 -17.49
N VAL A 72 -20.23 5.70 -17.65
CA VAL A 72 -20.01 7.12 -17.94
C VAL A 72 -20.01 7.30 -19.46
N ARG A 73 -20.64 8.37 -19.95
CA ARG A 73 -20.64 8.70 -21.38
C ARG A 73 -19.21 8.92 -21.86
N GLU A 74 -18.89 8.38 -23.03
CA GLU A 74 -17.55 8.45 -23.66
C GLU A 74 -17.04 9.90 -23.82
N GLU A 75 -17.98 10.83 -24.01
CA GLU A 75 -17.77 12.28 -24.09
C GLU A 75 -17.02 12.87 -22.89
N VAL A 76 -17.09 12.22 -21.71
CA VAL A 76 -16.42 12.67 -20.47
C VAL A 76 -14.93 12.32 -20.46
N PHE A 77 -14.52 11.26 -21.16
CA PHE A 77 -13.12 10.83 -21.21
C PHE A 77 -12.30 11.54 -22.29
N ASN A 78 -12.96 12.11 -23.30
CA ASN A 78 -12.32 12.82 -24.41
C ASN A 78 -11.86 14.26 -24.07
N GLY A 79 -12.08 14.71 -22.83
CA GLY A 79 -11.72 16.06 -22.35
C GLY A 79 -10.45 16.12 -21.47
N ILE A 80 -9.71 15.02 -21.33
CA ILE A 80 -8.46 14.92 -20.56
C ILE A 80 -7.27 14.70 -21.49
#